data_AF-A0A424LGU4-F1
#
_entry.id   AF-A0A424LGU4-F1
#
_cell.length_a   1.000
_cell.length_b   1.000
_cell.length_c   1.000
_cell.angle_alpha   90.00
_cell.angle_beta   90.00
_cell.angle_gamma   90.00
#
_symmetry.space_group_name_H-M   'P 1'
#
loop_
_entity.id
_entity.type
_entity.pdbx_description
1 polymer ?
#
loop_
_entity_poly.entity_id
_entity_poly.type
_entity_poly.pdbx_seq_one_letter_code
_entity_poly.pdbx_strand_id
1 'polypeptide(L)'
;MFGDHFYHSIIRKTVAVFGTLFNDISVVRKSGTGNIVDVSRVPLAYGPKQKFLARIDDEPNLGDPKVAIKLPRMSFEITNMVYDSAAKLSPFNKITKSNTVTNRTSVTTSVPYIINMQLSIMAKNQDDVLQIMEQILPSFQPTYQVAVKFVDGINETFDMPITLDSVAMTDDYEGDFTARRVIIYTLDFSLKVRFFGKETSTAVIKQVVTTFTNQDTNAFIETQVVDPVPTTATSQSTMTGITTAINFIPPNNVFSINCGTVSQDYPMTIGERIVGDTSGSGGVLVSQTFFNNQKTVNLNFVDGYFLIGERITGVTSGRYFFVSSYNIG
;
A
#
# COMPACT_ATOMS: atom_id res chain seq x y z
N MET A 1 -17.09 10.10 6.31
CA MET A 1 -16.24 9.89 5.09
C MET A 1 -14.95 10.70 5.13
N PHE A 2 -14.91 11.89 5.74
CA PHE A 2 -13.68 12.69 5.94
C PHE A 2 -13.15 12.63 7.38
N GLY A 3 -13.09 11.43 7.98
CA GLY A 3 -12.83 11.27 9.42
C GLY A 3 -11.35 11.27 9.82
N ASP A 4 -10.46 10.80 8.94
CA ASP A 4 -9.04 10.65 9.24
C ASP A 4 -8.18 11.32 8.17
N HIS A 5 -7.16 12.06 8.62
CA HIS A 5 -6.17 12.67 7.73
C HIS A 5 -5.32 11.59 7.05
N PHE A 6 -5.26 11.63 5.72
CA PHE A 6 -4.31 10.84 4.94
C PHE A 6 -3.66 11.74 3.87
N TYR A 7 -2.37 11.58 3.63
CA TYR A 7 -1.62 12.37 2.65
C TYR A 7 -0.57 11.50 1.95
N HIS A 8 -0.90 11.01 0.76
CA HIS A 8 0.02 10.24 -0.09
C HIS A 8 1.04 11.09 -0.83
N SER A 9 0.96 12.43 -0.71
CA SER A 9 1.86 13.40 -1.37
C SER A 9 1.95 13.27 -2.90
N ILE A 10 0.93 12.70 -3.56
CA ILE A 10 0.93 12.36 -4.99
C ILE A 10 1.26 13.56 -5.89
N ILE A 11 0.65 14.71 -5.63
CA ILE A 11 0.94 15.95 -6.39
C ILE A 11 2.40 16.38 -6.18
N ARG A 12 2.88 16.35 -4.94
CA ARG A 12 4.28 16.69 -4.61
C ARG A 12 5.26 15.75 -5.31
N LYS A 13 4.99 14.44 -5.30
CA LYS A 13 5.77 13.42 -6.02
C LYS A 13 5.75 13.68 -7.53
N THR A 14 4.59 14.01 -8.09
CA THR A 14 4.44 14.35 -9.52
C THR A 14 5.28 15.57 -9.89
N VAL A 15 5.21 16.65 -9.10
CA VAL A 15 6.01 17.86 -9.29
C VAL A 15 7.51 17.55 -9.20
N ALA A 16 7.92 16.70 -8.25
CA ALA A 16 9.30 16.28 -8.12
C ALA A 16 9.77 15.47 -9.33
N VAL A 17 8.98 14.48 -9.78
CA VAL A 17 9.31 13.68 -10.97
C VAL A 17 9.43 14.57 -12.21
N PHE A 18 8.47 15.45 -12.46
CA PHE A 18 8.53 16.38 -13.57
C PHE A 18 9.78 17.27 -13.48
N GLY A 19 10.08 17.83 -12.30
CA GLY A 19 11.27 18.64 -12.09
C GLY A 19 12.58 17.88 -12.33
N THR A 20 12.66 16.61 -11.93
CA THR A 20 13.87 15.80 -12.14
C THR A 20 14.18 15.55 -13.61
N LEU A 21 13.18 15.53 -14.50
CA LEU A 21 13.39 15.37 -15.95
C LEU A 21 14.18 16.53 -16.56
N PHE A 22 14.09 17.72 -15.96
CA PHE A 22 14.72 18.95 -16.48
C PHE A 22 15.84 19.48 -15.57
N ASN A 23 16.30 18.68 -14.60
CA ASN A 23 17.24 19.14 -13.58
C ASN A 23 18.69 19.28 -14.09
N ASP A 24 19.04 18.67 -15.23
CA ASP A 24 20.43 18.57 -15.72
C ASP A 24 20.60 19.15 -17.13
N ILE A 25 20.11 20.37 -17.32
CA ILE A 25 20.26 21.11 -18.59
C ILE A 25 21.35 22.16 -18.44
N SER A 26 22.20 22.28 -19.46
CA SER A 26 23.29 23.26 -19.50
C SER A 26 23.35 23.99 -20.84
N VAL A 27 23.89 25.20 -20.83
CA VAL A 27 24.15 25.98 -22.04
C VAL A 27 25.65 26.22 -22.17
N VAL A 28 26.14 26.21 -23.40
CA VAL A 28 27.54 26.40 -23.72
C VAL A 28 27.69 27.65 -24.58
N ARG A 29 28.53 28.58 -24.15
CA ARG A 29 28.87 29.78 -24.93
C ARG A 29 30.25 29.63 -25.52
N LYS A 30 30.35 29.84 -26.83
CA LYS A 30 31.60 29.73 -27.59
C LYS A 30 32.10 31.11 -28.00
N SER A 31 33.42 31.27 -28.06
CA SER A 31 34.08 32.43 -28.66
C SER A 31 33.92 32.41 -30.18
N GLY A 32 34.15 33.53 -30.85
CA GLY A 32 34.14 33.62 -32.33
C GLY A 32 35.16 32.69 -33.01
N THR A 33 36.17 32.20 -32.28
CA THR A 33 37.14 31.19 -32.73
C THR A 33 36.73 29.73 -32.44
N GLY A 34 35.53 29.50 -31.90
CA GLY A 34 34.97 28.16 -31.63
C GLY A 34 35.34 27.55 -30.28
N ASN A 35 36.23 28.18 -29.51
CA ASN A 35 36.60 27.74 -28.15
C ASN A 35 35.45 27.93 -27.16
N ILE A 36 35.27 26.99 -26.23
CA ILE A 36 34.28 27.08 -25.14
C ILE A 36 34.75 28.13 -24.13
N VAL A 37 33.91 29.14 -23.89
CA VAL A 37 34.20 30.27 -22.99
C VAL A 37 33.49 30.10 -21.64
N ASP A 38 32.26 29.60 -21.67
CA ASP A 38 31.42 29.47 -20.48
C ASP A 38 30.48 28.27 -20.63
N VAL A 39 30.30 27.53 -19.53
CA VAL A 39 29.34 26.44 -19.42
C VAL A 39 28.51 26.73 -18.18
N SER A 40 27.23 27.00 -18.39
CA SER A 40 26.31 27.39 -17.32
C SER A 40 25.20 26.37 -17.18
N ARG A 41 25.01 25.83 -15.97
CA ARG A 41 23.87 24.97 -15.65
C ARG A 41 22.62 25.83 -15.47
N VAL A 42 21.55 25.44 -16.14
CA VAL A 42 20.28 26.18 -16.10
C VAL A 42 19.53 25.82 -14.81
N PRO A 43 19.30 26.76 -13.89
CA PRO A 43 18.56 26.47 -12.67
C PRO A 43 17.08 26.22 -12.99
N LEU A 44 16.48 25.25 -12.30
CA LEU A 44 15.05 24.94 -12.38
C LEU A 44 14.37 25.23 -11.04
N ALA A 45 13.18 25.82 -11.06
CA ALA A 45 12.40 26.05 -9.85
C ALA A 45 10.89 25.85 -10.07
N TYR A 46 10.19 25.41 -9.02
CA TYR A 46 8.72 25.35 -9.04
C TYR A 46 8.13 26.71 -8.63
N GLY A 47 7.23 27.24 -9.46
CA GLY A 47 6.49 28.47 -9.20
C GLY A 47 6.11 29.24 -10.48
N PRO A 48 5.20 30.22 -10.35
CA PRO A 48 4.70 30.99 -11.49
C PRO A 48 5.79 31.83 -12.12
N LYS A 49 5.81 31.91 -13.45
CA LYS A 49 6.80 32.69 -14.20
C LYS A 49 6.81 34.17 -13.79
N GLN A 50 5.64 34.75 -13.49
CA GLN A 50 5.49 36.15 -13.08
C GLN A 50 6.29 36.48 -11.81
N LYS A 51 6.40 35.53 -10.87
CA LYS A 51 7.22 35.71 -9.66
C LYS A 51 8.71 35.84 -9.98
N PHE A 52 9.19 35.16 -11.02
CA PHE A 52 10.58 35.23 -11.43
C PHE A 52 10.85 36.48 -12.28
N LEU A 53 9.90 36.90 -13.12
CA LEU A 53 9.97 38.15 -13.89
C LEU A 53 10.00 39.37 -12.98
N ALA A 54 9.08 39.48 -12.01
CA ALA A 54 9.06 40.60 -11.07
C ALA A 54 10.39 40.74 -10.30
N ARG A 55 11.02 39.63 -9.94
CA ARG A 55 12.33 39.66 -9.28
C ARG A 55 13.50 40.02 -10.21
N ILE A 56 13.36 39.82 -11.52
CA ILE A 56 14.35 40.29 -12.51
C ILE A 56 14.21 41.80 -12.72
N ASP A 57 12.98 42.32 -12.65
CA ASP A 57 12.65 43.74 -12.83
C ASP A 57 12.94 44.59 -11.59
N ASP A 58 12.68 44.06 -10.38
CA ASP A 58 12.86 44.74 -9.09
C ASP A 58 14.34 44.93 -8.67
N GLU A 59 15.31 44.45 -9.46
CA GLU A 59 16.73 44.47 -9.11
C GLU A 59 17.38 45.85 -9.41
N PRO A 60 17.65 46.71 -8.40
CA PRO A 60 18.03 48.10 -8.63
C PRO A 60 19.54 48.34 -8.80
N ASN A 61 20.39 47.33 -8.53
CA ASN A 61 21.83 47.52 -8.40
C ASN A 61 22.62 46.55 -9.32
N LEU A 62 23.18 47.08 -10.41
CA LEU A 62 23.90 46.35 -11.46
C LEU A 62 25.27 45.78 -11.00
N GLY A 63 25.76 46.20 -9.83
CA GLY A 63 27.14 45.93 -9.37
C GLY A 63 27.32 44.81 -8.36
N ASP A 64 26.25 44.30 -7.73
CA ASP A 64 26.36 43.23 -6.71
C ASP A 64 25.79 41.89 -7.24
N PRO A 65 26.63 40.98 -7.74
CA PRO A 65 26.21 39.72 -8.35
C PRO A 65 25.62 38.70 -7.36
N LYS A 66 25.49 39.04 -6.08
CA LYS A 66 24.97 38.16 -5.03
C LYS A 66 23.45 38.16 -4.89
N VAL A 67 22.76 39.21 -5.34
CA VAL A 67 21.29 39.32 -5.21
C VAL A 67 20.58 39.04 -6.54
N ALA A 68 21.26 39.28 -7.66
CA ALA A 68 20.69 39.17 -9.01
C ALA A 68 20.27 37.75 -9.41
N ILE A 69 19.00 37.59 -9.79
CA ILE A 69 18.53 36.39 -10.48
C ILE A 69 19.26 36.24 -11.82
N LYS A 70 20.01 35.13 -11.95
CA LYS A 70 20.78 34.81 -13.15
C LYS A 70 19.90 34.14 -14.22
N LEU A 71 20.09 34.58 -15.46
CA LEU A 71 19.56 33.97 -16.68
C LEU A 71 20.71 33.25 -17.42
N PRO A 72 20.46 32.12 -18.11
CA PRO A 72 19.15 31.49 -18.33
C PRO A 72 18.61 30.72 -17.11
N ARG A 73 17.28 30.59 -17.03
CA ARG A 73 16.56 29.88 -15.96
C ARG A 73 15.30 29.22 -16.51
N MET A 74 14.91 28.11 -15.89
CA MET A 74 13.63 27.47 -16.10
C MET A 74 12.75 27.57 -14.85
N SER A 75 11.46 27.73 -15.06
CA SER A 75 10.44 27.62 -14.00
C SER A 75 9.28 26.77 -14.48
N PHE A 76 8.64 26.05 -13.57
CA PHE A 76 7.47 25.25 -13.93
C PHE A 76 6.38 25.32 -12.86
N GLU A 77 5.13 25.18 -13.30
CA GLU A 77 3.97 25.22 -12.42
C GLU A 77 2.83 24.32 -12.90
N ILE A 78 1.92 23.99 -11.99
CA ILE A 78 0.65 23.36 -12.35
C ILE A 78 -0.29 24.45 -12.84
N THR A 79 -0.82 24.31 -14.05
CA THR A 79 -1.81 25.25 -14.60
C THR A 79 -3.24 24.78 -14.38
N ASN A 80 -3.47 23.46 -14.45
CA ASN A 80 -4.81 22.89 -14.33
C ASN A 80 -4.77 21.43 -13.85
N MET A 81 -5.87 20.96 -13.26
CA MET A 81 -6.09 19.55 -12.94
C MET A 81 -7.52 19.15 -13.30
N VAL A 82 -7.67 18.14 -14.15
CA VAL A 82 -8.97 17.69 -14.66
C VAL A 82 -9.13 16.19 -14.44
N TYR A 83 -10.35 15.76 -14.11
CA TYR A 83 -10.66 14.34 -13.96
C TYR A 83 -10.60 13.61 -15.31
N ASP A 84 -9.90 12.47 -15.37
CA ASP A 84 -9.82 11.65 -16.60
C ASP A 84 -10.95 10.62 -16.62
N SER A 85 -12.05 10.97 -17.27
CA SER A 85 -13.21 10.07 -17.40
C SER A 85 -12.94 8.84 -18.27
N ALA A 86 -11.98 8.90 -19.20
CA ALA A 86 -11.66 7.80 -20.11
C ALA A 86 -10.84 6.70 -19.43
N ALA A 87 -10.04 7.05 -18.43
CA ALA A 87 -9.22 6.11 -17.67
C ALA A 87 -9.92 5.54 -16.41
N LYS A 88 -11.24 5.71 -16.29
CA LYS A 88 -12.00 5.31 -15.10
C LYS A 88 -11.95 3.79 -14.89
N LEU A 89 -11.51 3.38 -13.69
CA LEU A 89 -11.55 2.00 -13.25
C LEU A 89 -12.85 1.70 -12.49
N SER A 90 -13.23 0.42 -12.46
CA SER A 90 -14.33 -0.07 -11.63
C SER A 90 -14.06 0.23 -10.15
N PRO A 91 -15.01 0.83 -9.41
CA PRO A 91 -14.81 1.18 -8.00
C PRO A 91 -14.65 -0.03 -7.08
N PHE A 92 -14.90 -1.24 -7.58
CA PHE A 92 -14.80 -2.48 -6.82
C PHE A 92 -13.38 -3.06 -6.76
N ASN A 93 -12.44 -2.59 -7.60
CA ASN A 93 -11.08 -3.13 -7.50
C ASN A 93 -10.40 -2.58 -6.24
N LYS A 94 -9.60 -3.42 -5.60
CA LYS A 94 -8.81 -3.03 -4.42
C LYS A 94 -7.38 -3.52 -4.64
N ILE A 95 -6.43 -2.65 -4.35
CA ILE A 95 -5.03 -3.03 -4.28
C ILE A 95 -4.80 -3.50 -2.85
N THR A 96 -4.47 -4.77 -2.68
CA THR A 96 -4.29 -5.37 -1.35
C THR A 96 -2.83 -5.67 -1.09
N LYS A 97 -2.37 -5.31 0.10
CA LYS A 97 -1.09 -5.71 0.66
C LYS A 97 -1.31 -6.43 1.98
N SER A 98 -0.58 -7.52 2.17
CA SER A 98 -0.48 -8.17 3.47
C SER A 98 0.56 -7.43 4.30
N ASN A 99 0.12 -6.75 5.36
CA ASN A 99 1.01 -6.02 6.28
C ASN A 99 1.44 -6.89 7.46
N THR A 100 0.59 -7.82 7.93
CA THR A 100 0.90 -8.81 8.97
C THR A 100 0.23 -10.17 8.69
N VAL A 101 0.50 -11.17 9.53
CA VAL A 101 -0.09 -12.52 9.47
C VAL A 101 -1.62 -12.54 9.65
N THR A 102 -2.18 -11.51 10.30
CA THR A 102 -3.60 -11.43 10.67
C THR A 102 -4.35 -10.31 9.98
N ASN A 103 -3.66 -9.31 9.43
CA ASN A 103 -4.29 -8.12 8.87
C ASN A 103 -3.89 -7.91 7.41
N ARG A 104 -4.90 -7.65 6.57
CA ARG A 104 -4.75 -7.23 5.18
C ARG A 104 -5.03 -5.74 5.08
N THR A 105 -4.07 -5.00 4.57
CA THR A 105 -4.26 -3.60 4.23
C THR A 105 -4.66 -3.47 2.77
N SER A 106 -5.64 -2.64 2.49
CA SER A 106 -6.15 -2.44 1.14
C SER A 106 -6.37 -0.97 0.85
N VAL A 107 -6.06 -0.58 -0.37
CA VAL A 107 -6.34 0.74 -0.92
C VAL A 107 -7.33 0.58 -2.05
N THR A 108 -8.41 1.36 -1.99
CA THR A 108 -9.42 1.42 -3.04
C THR A 108 -8.77 1.87 -4.36
N THR A 109 -9.34 1.46 -5.50
CA THR A 109 -8.86 1.82 -6.85
C THR A 109 -8.39 3.24 -7.01
N SER A 110 -7.40 3.41 -7.88
CA SER A 110 -6.95 4.72 -8.31
C SER A 110 -8.06 5.54 -8.98
N VAL A 111 -8.08 6.84 -8.68
CA VAL A 111 -8.89 7.86 -9.34
C VAL A 111 -7.98 8.63 -10.29
N PRO A 112 -8.16 8.51 -11.62
CA PRO A 112 -7.28 9.12 -12.60
C PRO A 112 -7.58 10.61 -12.81
N TYR A 113 -6.53 11.41 -12.94
CA TYR A 113 -6.57 12.84 -13.23
C TYR A 113 -5.49 13.18 -14.26
N ILE A 114 -5.74 14.20 -15.07
CA ILE A 114 -4.77 14.85 -15.94
C ILE A 114 -4.32 16.13 -15.22
N ILE A 115 -3.02 16.26 -14.98
CA ILE A 115 -2.39 17.47 -14.45
C ILE A 115 -1.70 18.16 -15.61
N ASN A 116 -2.10 19.39 -15.90
CA ASN A 116 -1.42 20.23 -16.88
C ASN A 116 -0.30 21.00 -16.19
N MET A 117 0.90 20.89 -16.75
CA MET A 117 2.11 21.54 -16.27
C MET A 117 2.61 22.48 -17.35
N GLN A 118 3.05 23.67 -16.95
CA GLN A 118 3.68 24.62 -17.84
C GLN A 118 5.15 24.79 -17.44
N LEU A 119 6.07 24.56 -18.38
CA LEU A 119 7.49 24.84 -18.25
C LEU A 119 7.80 26.13 -19.01
N SER A 120 8.32 27.13 -18.31
CA SER A 120 8.79 28.40 -18.88
C SER A 120 10.31 28.46 -18.85
N ILE A 121 10.90 28.71 -20.01
CA ILE A 121 12.34 28.92 -20.20
C ILE A 121 12.55 30.42 -20.42
N MET A 122 13.41 31.02 -19.61
CA MET A 122 13.74 32.44 -19.65
C MET A 122 15.24 32.61 -19.93
N ALA A 123 15.58 33.41 -20.94
CA ALA A 123 16.97 33.80 -21.18
C ALA A 123 17.11 35.20 -21.76
N LYS A 124 18.34 35.71 -21.75
CA LYS A 124 18.69 37.00 -22.38
C LYS A 124 18.98 36.85 -23.88
N ASN A 125 19.61 35.74 -24.26
CA ASN A 125 20.03 35.46 -25.64
C ASN A 125 19.17 34.35 -26.23
N GLN A 126 18.82 34.47 -27.51
CA GLN A 126 18.02 33.47 -28.21
C GLN A 126 18.74 32.12 -28.32
N ASP A 127 20.06 32.14 -28.55
CA ASP A 127 20.89 30.93 -28.63
C ASP A 127 20.81 30.08 -27.35
N ASP A 128 20.86 30.72 -26.17
CA ASP A 128 20.75 30.02 -24.89
C ASP A 128 19.40 29.27 -24.77
N VAL A 129 18.30 29.88 -25.23
CA VAL A 129 16.96 29.24 -25.20
C VAL A 129 16.87 28.10 -26.20
N LEU A 130 17.41 28.28 -27.41
CA LEU A 130 17.41 27.27 -28.45
C LEU A 130 18.21 26.03 -28.02
N GLN A 131 19.39 26.20 -27.41
CA GLN A 131 20.17 25.10 -26.85
C GLN A 131 19.40 24.30 -25.78
N ILE A 132 18.61 24.98 -24.93
CA ILE A 132 17.76 24.33 -23.92
C ILE A 132 16.64 23.54 -24.60
N MET A 133 15.98 24.14 -25.58
CA MET A 133 14.89 23.49 -26.31
C MET A 133 15.36 22.22 -27.03
N GLU A 134 16.51 22.26 -27.69
CA GLU A 134 17.06 21.10 -28.41
C GLU A 134 17.42 19.95 -27.48
N GLN A 135 17.72 20.21 -26.20
CA GLN A 135 17.92 19.16 -25.19
C GLN A 135 16.60 18.54 -24.71
N ILE A 136 15.49 19.29 -24.77
CA ILE A 136 14.18 18.86 -24.27
C ILE A 136 13.38 18.12 -25.35
N LEU A 137 13.18 18.77 -26.50
CA LEU A 137 12.21 18.32 -27.51
C LEU A 137 12.42 16.89 -28.01
N PRO A 138 13.65 16.41 -28.31
CA PRO A 138 13.85 15.06 -28.84
C PRO A 138 13.41 13.94 -27.89
N SER A 139 13.32 14.22 -26.59
CA SER A 139 12.90 13.24 -25.57
C SER A 139 11.40 12.94 -25.60
N PHE A 140 10.59 13.77 -26.27
CA PHE A 140 9.14 13.65 -26.31
C PHE A 140 8.65 13.28 -27.72
N GLN A 141 8.11 12.07 -27.88
CA GLN A 141 7.60 11.56 -29.17
C GLN A 141 6.12 11.10 -29.10
N PRO A 142 5.13 11.99 -28.93
CA PRO A 142 5.09 13.22 -28.13
C PRO A 142 4.99 12.93 -26.62
N THR A 143 4.91 11.65 -26.24
CA THR A 143 4.75 11.19 -24.86
C THR A 143 6.01 10.50 -24.37
N TYR A 144 6.42 10.83 -23.15
CA TYR A 144 7.46 10.16 -22.39
C TYR A 144 6.84 9.44 -21.18
N GLN A 145 7.19 8.18 -20.94
CA GLN A 145 6.59 7.38 -19.86
C GLN A 145 7.56 7.22 -18.69
N VAL A 146 7.09 7.52 -17.49
CA VAL A 146 7.85 7.34 -16.25
C VAL A 146 7.10 6.43 -15.29
N ALA A 147 7.78 5.40 -14.77
CA ALA A 147 7.23 4.55 -13.71
C ALA A 147 7.39 5.25 -12.35
N VAL A 148 6.27 5.46 -11.65
CA VAL A 148 6.21 6.17 -10.36
C VAL A 148 5.53 5.31 -9.30
N LYS A 149 6.10 5.29 -8.10
CA LYS A 149 5.45 4.73 -6.89
C LYS A 149 4.69 5.84 -6.18
N PHE A 150 3.36 5.86 -6.33
CA PHE A 150 2.51 6.92 -5.77
C PHE A 150 2.25 6.77 -4.27
N VAL A 151 1.96 5.55 -3.82
CA VAL A 151 1.62 5.24 -2.42
C VAL A 151 2.81 4.55 -1.75
N ASP A 152 3.24 5.09 -0.62
CA ASP A 152 4.35 4.50 0.14
C ASP A 152 3.88 3.24 0.85
N GLY A 153 4.71 2.20 0.83
CA GLY A 153 4.37 0.91 1.43
C GLY A 153 3.63 -0.05 0.49
N ILE A 154 3.04 0.40 -0.61
CA ILE A 154 2.55 -0.47 -1.69
C ILE A 154 3.67 -0.65 -2.71
N ASN A 155 4.10 -1.89 -2.95
CA ASN A 155 5.17 -2.17 -3.92
C ASN A 155 4.63 -2.26 -5.36
N GLU A 156 3.72 -1.36 -5.71
CA GLU A 156 3.15 -1.24 -7.06
C GLU A 156 3.72 0.00 -7.73
N THR A 157 4.19 -0.17 -8.96
CA THR A 157 4.63 0.91 -9.83
C THR A 157 3.54 1.22 -10.83
N PHE A 158 3.31 2.50 -11.08
CA PHE A 158 2.33 2.97 -12.04
C PHE A 158 3.01 3.80 -13.10
N ASP A 159 2.63 3.59 -14.36
CA ASP A 159 3.11 4.40 -15.45
C ASP A 159 2.41 5.76 -15.46
N MET A 160 3.21 6.82 -15.53
CA MET A 160 2.79 8.20 -15.65
C MET A 160 3.27 8.73 -17.00
N PRO A 161 2.42 8.69 -18.05
CA PRO A 161 2.72 9.30 -19.32
C PRO A 161 2.69 10.83 -19.20
N ILE A 162 3.72 11.46 -19.74
CA ILE A 162 3.93 12.91 -19.82
C ILE A 162 3.94 13.28 -21.30
N THR A 163 2.92 13.98 -21.76
CA THR A 163 2.80 14.39 -23.16
C THR A 163 3.14 15.86 -23.30
N LEU A 164 3.98 16.20 -24.28
CA LEU A 164 4.19 17.58 -24.71
C LEU A 164 3.01 17.99 -25.61
N ASP A 165 2.20 18.92 -25.14
CA ASP A 165 0.98 19.36 -25.83
C ASP A 165 1.27 20.50 -26.82
N SER A 166 2.03 21.50 -26.37
CA SER A 166 2.35 22.68 -27.18
C SER A 166 3.66 23.36 -26.79
N VAL A 167 4.20 24.11 -27.74
CA VAL A 167 5.37 24.97 -27.58
C VAL A 167 5.00 26.36 -28.09
N ALA A 168 5.06 27.36 -27.22
CA ALA A 168 4.84 28.76 -27.54
C ALA A 168 6.15 29.55 -27.42
N MET A 169 6.52 30.24 -28.49
CA MET A 169 7.70 31.10 -28.54
C MET A 169 7.24 32.55 -28.52
N THR A 170 7.33 33.20 -27.35
CA THR A 170 6.99 34.61 -27.20
C THR A 170 8.27 35.43 -27.02
N ASP A 171 8.43 36.44 -27.87
CA ASP A 171 9.45 37.48 -27.70
C ASP A 171 8.68 38.78 -27.45
N ASP A 172 8.57 39.18 -26.18
CA ASP A 172 7.88 40.42 -25.82
C ASP A 172 8.74 41.60 -26.29
N TYR A 173 8.35 42.15 -27.43
CA TYR A 173 8.91 43.35 -28.03
C TYR A 173 7.98 44.53 -27.71
N GLU A 174 7.86 44.93 -26.45
CA GLU A 174 7.16 46.17 -26.09
C GLU A 174 8.12 47.20 -25.45
N GLY A 175 8.62 48.10 -26.30
CA GLY A 175 8.22 49.51 -26.23
C GLY A 175 8.89 50.48 -25.26
N ASP A 176 9.70 50.06 -24.29
CA ASP A 176 10.42 50.99 -23.41
C ASP A 176 11.92 50.66 -23.34
N PHE A 177 12.77 51.63 -23.69
CA PHE A 177 14.24 51.53 -23.64
C PHE A 177 14.77 51.19 -22.24
N THR A 178 13.94 51.31 -21.20
CA THR A 178 14.28 50.99 -19.81
C THR A 178 13.98 49.55 -19.39
N ALA A 179 13.12 48.81 -20.10
CA ALA A 179 12.75 47.44 -19.73
C ALA A 179 13.82 46.42 -20.17
N ARG A 180 14.18 45.50 -19.27
CA ARG A 180 15.17 44.46 -19.54
C ARG A 180 14.57 43.39 -20.46
N ARG A 181 15.09 43.25 -21.68
CA ARG A 181 14.65 42.19 -22.62
C ARG A 181 14.87 40.78 -22.02
N VAL A 182 13.79 40.00 -21.93
CA VAL A 182 13.81 38.57 -21.56
C VAL A 182 13.02 37.80 -22.61
N ILE A 183 13.65 36.81 -23.22
CA ILE A 183 12.99 35.89 -24.16
C ILE A 183 12.34 34.78 -23.32
N ILE A 184 11.06 34.52 -23.56
CA ILE A 184 10.27 33.55 -22.78
C ILE A 184 9.66 32.54 -23.73
N TYR A 185 10.14 31.30 -23.64
CA TYR A 185 9.51 30.18 -24.34
C TYR A 185 8.75 29.32 -23.34
N THR A 186 7.57 28.88 -23.72
CA THR A 186 6.64 28.15 -22.86
C THR A 186 6.29 26.81 -23.49
N LEU A 187 6.44 25.73 -22.72
CA LEU A 187 6.10 24.38 -23.11
C LEU A 187 4.99 23.88 -22.18
N ASP A 188 3.88 23.44 -22.75
CA ASP A 188 2.75 22.90 -22.00
C ASP A 188 2.75 21.38 -22.08
N PHE A 189 2.56 20.73 -20.93
CA PHE A 189 2.57 19.29 -20.78
C PHE A 189 1.29 18.79 -20.10
N SER A 190 0.86 17.60 -20.48
CA SER A 190 -0.22 16.85 -19.81
C SER A 190 0.32 15.58 -19.17
N LEU A 191 0.15 15.45 -17.86
CA LEU A 191 0.58 14.30 -17.07
C LEU A 191 -0.64 13.51 -16.61
N LYS A 192 -0.69 12.21 -16.89
CA LYS A 192 -1.75 11.34 -16.35
C LYS A 192 -1.34 10.75 -15.02
N VAL A 193 -2.03 11.15 -13.96
CA VAL A 193 -1.72 10.79 -12.57
C VAL A 193 -2.87 10.02 -11.94
N ARG A 194 -2.54 9.11 -11.02
CA ARG A 194 -3.51 8.29 -10.30
C ARG A 194 -3.52 8.68 -8.82
N PHE A 195 -4.67 9.13 -8.34
CA PHE A 195 -4.91 9.42 -6.92
C PHE A 195 -5.41 8.18 -6.20
N PHE A 196 -5.02 8.02 -4.94
CA PHE A 196 -5.40 6.87 -4.12
C PHE A 196 -6.11 7.33 -2.85
N GLY A 197 -7.08 6.53 -2.41
CA GLY A 197 -7.79 6.77 -1.15
C GLY A 197 -6.98 6.38 0.08
N LYS A 198 -7.59 6.53 1.25
CA LYS A 198 -7.02 6.08 2.53
C LYS A 198 -6.74 4.57 2.52
N GLU A 199 -5.66 4.16 3.16
CA GLU A 199 -5.41 2.75 3.48
C GLU A 199 -6.38 2.23 4.54
N THR A 200 -6.97 1.06 4.27
CA THR A 200 -7.87 0.38 5.21
C THR A 200 -7.26 -0.96 5.61
N SER A 201 -7.10 -1.18 6.90
CA SER A 201 -6.65 -2.46 7.43
C SER A 201 -7.84 -3.27 7.92
N THR A 202 -8.01 -4.48 7.40
CA THR A 202 -9.06 -5.42 7.78
C THR A 202 -8.43 -6.72 8.25
N ALA A 203 -8.96 -7.30 9.32
CA ALA A 203 -8.55 -8.64 9.74
C ALA A 203 -8.84 -9.66 8.63
N VAL A 204 -7.94 -10.61 8.44
CA VAL A 204 -8.12 -11.74 7.54
C VAL A 204 -9.01 -12.75 8.22
N ILE A 205 -10.11 -13.14 7.57
CA ILE A 205 -10.97 -14.23 8.04
C ILE A 205 -10.20 -15.53 7.90
N LYS A 206 -9.95 -16.21 9.03
CA LYS A 206 -9.25 -17.50 9.08
C LYS A 206 -10.18 -18.68 9.36
N GLN A 207 -11.29 -18.47 10.06
CA GLN A 207 -12.20 -19.54 10.45
C GLN A 207 -13.63 -19.16 10.09
N VAL A 208 -14.37 -20.14 9.57
CA VAL A 208 -15.81 -20.05 9.37
C VAL A 208 -16.46 -21.16 10.16
N VAL A 209 -17.38 -20.80 11.05
CA VAL A 209 -18.16 -21.73 11.86
C VAL A 209 -19.61 -21.61 11.43
N THR A 210 -20.19 -22.70 10.94
CA THR A 210 -21.61 -22.78 10.56
C THR A 210 -22.30 -23.77 11.48
N THR A 211 -23.25 -23.29 12.28
CA THR A 211 -24.03 -24.14 13.19
C THR A 211 -25.42 -24.40 12.61
N PHE A 212 -25.75 -25.68 12.47
CA PHE A 212 -27.06 -26.14 12.04
C PHE A 212 -27.92 -26.41 13.27
N THR A 213 -29.10 -25.80 13.27
CA THR A 213 -30.11 -25.97 14.32
C THR A 213 -31.42 -26.43 13.71
N ASN A 214 -32.19 -27.17 14.49
CA ASN A 214 -33.54 -27.57 14.09
C ASN A 214 -34.44 -26.33 14.11
N GLN A 215 -35.13 -26.06 13.00
CA GLN A 215 -35.95 -24.86 12.83
C GLN A 215 -37.14 -24.77 13.81
N ASP A 216 -37.70 -25.92 14.21
CA ASP A 216 -38.91 -25.99 15.04
C ASP A 216 -38.57 -25.96 16.54
N THR A 217 -37.45 -26.59 16.92
CA THR A 217 -37.07 -26.76 18.34
C THR A 217 -35.89 -25.90 18.76
N ASN A 218 -35.20 -25.24 17.82
CA ASN A 218 -33.90 -24.59 18.01
C ASN A 218 -32.83 -25.52 18.61
N ALA A 219 -33.05 -26.83 18.58
CA ALA A 219 -32.08 -27.81 19.08
C ALA A 219 -30.84 -27.83 18.17
N PHE A 220 -29.67 -27.97 18.78
CA PHE A 220 -28.41 -28.15 18.06
C PHE A 220 -28.43 -29.47 17.26
N ILE A 221 -27.96 -29.42 16.02
CA ILE A 221 -27.79 -30.61 15.17
C ILE A 221 -26.30 -30.90 14.99
N GLU A 222 -25.60 -29.96 14.36
CA GLU A 222 -24.19 -30.10 14.05
C GLU A 222 -23.54 -28.72 13.84
N THR A 223 -22.22 -28.67 13.90
CA THR A 223 -21.44 -27.50 13.52
C THR A 223 -20.36 -27.90 12.53
N GLN A 224 -20.34 -27.22 11.40
CA GLN A 224 -19.27 -27.31 10.43
C GLN A 224 -18.23 -26.23 10.71
N VAL A 225 -17.00 -26.64 10.99
CA VAL A 225 -15.86 -25.74 11.16
C VAL A 225 -14.94 -25.90 9.96
N VAL A 226 -14.61 -24.77 9.33
CA VAL A 226 -13.70 -24.71 8.18
C VAL A 226 -12.48 -23.91 8.57
N ASP A 227 -11.32 -24.58 8.57
CA ASP A 227 -10.03 -24.02 8.98
C ASP A 227 -8.94 -24.21 7.89
N PRO A 228 -8.01 -23.24 7.76
CA PRO A 228 -6.83 -23.36 6.93
C PRO A 228 -5.84 -24.36 7.55
N VAL A 229 -5.17 -25.15 6.71
CA VAL A 229 -4.04 -26.01 7.14
C VAL A 229 -2.72 -25.44 6.61
N PRO A 230 -1.75 -25.12 7.49
CA PRO A 230 -1.83 -25.09 8.96
C PRO A 230 -2.68 -23.92 9.48
N THR A 231 -3.18 -23.97 10.72
CA THR A 231 -3.95 -22.86 11.34
C THR A 231 -3.13 -21.59 11.52
N THR A 232 -1.80 -21.71 11.47
CA THR A 232 -0.83 -20.61 11.43
C THR A 232 -0.65 -20.03 10.03
N ALA A 233 -1.39 -20.52 9.02
CA ALA A 233 -1.27 -20.06 7.65
C ALA A 233 -1.40 -18.54 7.54
N THR A 234 -0.52 -17.99 6.72
CA THR A 234 -0.42 -16.58 6.43
C THR A 234 -1.02 -16.30 5.05
N SER A 235 -1.31 -15.04 4.77
CA SER A 235 -1.78 -14.59 3.46
C SER A 235 -0.79 -14.81 2.31
N GLN A 236 0.45 -15.23 2.61
CA GLN A 236 1.47 -15.61 1.63
C GLN A 236 1.82 -17.11 1.67
N SER A 237 1.23 -17.87 2.59
CA SER A 237 1.47 -19.31 2.68
C SER A 237 0.78 -20.03 1.53
N THR A 238 1.52 -20.87 0.81
CA THR A 238 0.92 -21.90 -0.05
C THR A 238 0.15 -22.85 0.85
N MET A 239 -1.17 -22.72 0.84
CA MET A 239 -2.05 -23.56 1.64
C MET A 239 -1.92 -25.00 1.19
N THR A 240 -1.66 -25.91 2.14
CA THR A 240 -1.56 -27.35 1.85
C THR A 240 -2.95 -27.99 1.75
N GLY A 241 -3.98 -27.32 2.29
CA GLY A 241 -5.38 -27.73 2.19
C GLY A 241 -6.32 -26.89 3.07
N ILE A 242 -7.62 -27.15 2.94
CA ILE A 242 -8.67 -26.68 3.85
C ILE A 242 -9.20 -27.91 4.57
N THR A 243 -9.28 -27.88 5.90
CA THR A 243 -9.93 -28.95 6.66
C THR A 243 -11.36 -28.54 7.00
N THR A 244 -12.28 -29.47 6.77
CA THR A 244 -13.68 -29.36 7.22
C THR A 244 -13.90 -30.40 8.31
N ALA A 245 -14.24 -29.95 9.52
CA ALA A 245 -14.69 -30.82 10.60
C ALA A 245 -16.21 -30.66 10.79
N ILE A 246 -16.91 -31.77 10.99
CA ILE A 246 -18.34 -31.79 11.35
C ILE A 246 -18.41 -32.27 12.80
N ASN A 247 -18.82 -31.37 13.69
CA ASN A 247 -18.92 -31.64 15.11
C ASN A 247 -20.39 -31.80 15.49
N PHE A 248 -20.74 -32.94 16.06
CA PHE A 248 -22.09 -33.23 16.58
C PHE A 248 -22.25 -32.85 18.05
N ILE A 249 -21.20 -32.26 18.65
CA ILE A 249 -21.21 -31.76 20.02
C ILE A 249 -21.18 -30.22 19.96
N PRO A 250 -22.06 -29.52 20.70
CA PRO A 250 -22.05 -28.07 20.73
C PRO A 250 -20.71 -27.51 21.22
N PRO A 251 -20.14 -26.49 20.57
CA PRO A 251 -18.82 -25.93 20.93
C PRO A 251 -18.80 -25.15 22.24
N ASN A 252 -19.95 -24.95 22.88
CA ASN A 252 -20.12 -24.32 24.19
C ASN A 252 -20.30 -25.32 25.33
N ASN A 253 -20.42 -26.61 25.02
CA ASN A 253 -20.63 -27.65 26.02
C ASN A 253 -19.28 -28.18 26.52
N VAL A 254 -19.15 -28.30 27.83
CA VAL A 254 -17.95 -28.90 28.44
C VAL A 254 -18.10 -30.41 28.39
N PHE A 255 -17.16 -31.06 27.70
CA PHE A 255 -17.10 -32.52 27.63
C PHE A 255 -16.24 -33.04 28.77
N SER A 256 -16.87 -33.62 29.79
CA SER A 256 -16.22 -34.12 31.00
C SER A 256 -15.92 -35.61 30.85
N ILE A 257 -14.64 -35.97 30.75
CA ILE A 257 -14.14 -37.35 30.74
C ILE A 257 -13.76 -37.77 32.14
N ASN A 258 -14.38 -38.83 32.66
CA ASN A 258 -13.93 -39.51 33.85
C ASN A 258 -12.89 -40.57 33.45
N CYS A 259 -11.68 -40.44 33.98
CA CYS A 259 -10.55 -41.32 33.68
C CYS A 259 -10.43 -42.51 34.65
N GLY A 260 -11.42 -42.72 35.52
CA GLY A 260 -11.44 -43.78 36.52
C GLY A 260 -10.44 -43.57 37.65
N THR A 261 -10.10 -44.67 38.32
CA THR A 261 -9.19 -44.67 39.48
C THR A 261 -7.73 -44.63 39.02
N VAL A 262 -7.00 -43.62 39.46
CA VAL A 262 -5.57 -43.44 39.17
C VAL A 262 -4.78 -43.40 40.49
N SER A 263 -3.63 -44.07 40.51
CA SER A 263 -2.80 -44.20 41.72
C SER A 263 -2.10 -42.91 42.14
N GLN A 264 -1.78 -42.02 41.19
CA GLN A 264 -1.14 -40.72 41.42
C GLN A 264 -1.64 -39.70 40.39
N ASP A 265 -1.61 -38.40 40.73
CA ASP A 265 -1.96 -37.35 39.79
C ASP A 265 -0.79 -37.05 38.83
N TYR A 266 -1.02 -37.22 37.54
CA TYR A 266 -0.11 -36.79 36.47
C TYR A 266 -0.81 -35.73 35.62
N PRO A 267 -0.76 -34.44 36.02
CA PRO A 267 -1.56 -33.42 35.38
C PRO A 267 -1.15 -33.17 33.92
N MET A 268 -2.15 -32.98 33.08
CA MET A 268 -2.03 -32.52 31.70
C MET A 268 -1.89 -30.98 31.65
N THR A 269 -1.35 -30.40 30.58
CA THR A 269 -1.17 -28.95 30.46
C THR A 269 -2.49 -28.28 30.06
N ILE A 270 -3.04 -27.38 30.88
CA ILE A 270 -4.26 -26.64 30.52
C ILE A 270 -4.04 -25.85 29.22
N GLY A 271 -5.01 -25.93 28.30
CA GLY A 271 -4.93 -25.36 26.96
C GLY A 271 -4.29 -26.28 25.92
N GLU A 272 -3.79 -27.46 26.31
CA GLU A 272 -3.29 -28.44 25.34
C GLU A 272 -4.40 -29.21 24.64
N ARG A 273 -4.11 -29.73 23.44
CA ARG A 273 -5.02 -30.65 22.74
C ARG A 273 -4.84 -32.05 23.31
N ILE A 274 -5.95 -32.70 23.64
CA ILE A 274 -6.04 -34.12 24.00
C ILE A 274 -6.56 -34.87 22.78
N VAL A 275 -6.02 -36.05 22.51
CA VAL A 275 -6.42 -36.91 21.38
C VAL A 275 -6.66 -38.33 21.87
N GLY A 276 -7.77 -38.93 21.44
CA GLY A 276 -8.08 -40.35 21.62
C GLY A 276 -7.36 -41.18 20.55
N ASP A 277 -6.63 -42.20 20.99
CA ASP A 277 -5.80 -43.00 20.10
C ASP A 277 -6.62 -43.85 19.13
N THR A 278 -7.83 -44.26 19.50
CA THR A 278 -8.68 -45.15 18.69
C THR A 278 -9.77 -44.39 17.96
N SER A 279 -10.46 -43.47 18.64
CA SER A 279 -11.50 -42.62 18.04
C SER A 279 -10.93 -41.55 17.11
N GLY A 280 -9.67 -41.17 17.27
CA GLY A 280 -9.08 -39.99 16.62
C GLY A 280 -9.71 -38.66 17.07
N SER A 281 -10.65 -38.70 18.02
CA SER A 281 -11.34 -37.52 18.53
C SER A 281 -10.40 -36.72 19.40
N GLY A 282 -10.50 -35.39 19.35
CA GLY A 282 -9.69 -34.49 20.12
C GLY A 282 -10.46 -33.27 20.60
N GLY A 283 -9.92 -32.66 21.65
CA GLY A 283 -10.48 -31.47 22.28
C GLY A 283 -9.40 -30.70 23.03
N VAL A 284 -9.70 -29.45 23.39
CA VAL A 284 -8.78 -28.59 24.15
C VAL A 284 -9.07 -28.73 25.64
N LEU A 285 -8.04 -29.04 26.43
CA LEU A 285 -8.15 -29.16 27.88
C LEU A 285 -8.43 -27.81 28.53
N VAL A 286 -9.56 -27.67 29.21
CA VAL A 286 -9.94 -26.43 29.93
C VAL A 286 -9.68 -26.56 31.43
N SER A 287 -10.01 -27.70 32.01
CA SER A 287 -9.74 -27.96 33.42
C SER A 287 -9.60 -29.46 33.69
N GLN A 288 -8.99 -29.80 34.82
CA GLN A 288 -8.85 -31.17 35.27
C GLN A 288 -8.97 -31.20 36.80
N THR A 289 -9.51 -32.29 37.34
CA THR A 289 -9.62 -32.51 38.78
C THR A 289 -9.06 -33.88 39.14
N PHE A 290 -8.39 -33.97 40.28
CA PHE A 290 -7.98 -35.22 40.89
C PHE A 290 -8.39 -35.21 42.36
N PHE A 291 -9.34 -36.06 42.72
CA PHE A 291 -9.87 -36.15 44.08
C PHE A 291 -10.26 -37.59 44.39
N ASN A 292 -9.95 -38.08 45.60
CA ASN A 292 -10.20 -39.48 46.01
C ASN A 292 -9.74 -40.52 44.98
N ASN A 293 -8.52 -40.36 44.45
CA ASN A 293 -7.95 -41.21 43.40
C ASN A 293 -8.75 -41.24 42.09
N GLN A 294 -9.72 -40.35 41.88
CA GLN A 294 -10.45 -40.22 40.62
C GLN A 294 -9.96 -39.01 39.84
N LYS A 295 -9.66 -39.21 38.56
CA LYS A 295 -9.24 -38.15 37.64
C LYS A 295 -10.38 -37.81 36.69
N THR A 296 -10.73 -36.52 36.59
CA THR A 296 -11.66 -36.01 35.58
C THR A 296 -10.97 -34.94 34.75
N VAL A 297 -11.25 -34.95 33.44
CA VAL A 297 -10.69 -34.06 32.44
C VAL A 297 -11.82 -33.38 31.69
N ASN A 298 -11.82 -32.05 31.67
CA ASN A 298 -12.86 -31.25 31.02
C ASN A 298 -12.32 -30.63 29.73
N LEU A 299 -12.93 -30.99 28.61
CA LEU A 299 -12.56 -30.56 27.28
C LEU A 299 -13.55 -29.56 26.70
N ASN A 300 -13.06 -28.66 25.87
CA ASN A 300 -13.87 -27.80 25.01
C ASN A 300 -13.44 -27.99 23.55
N PHE A 301 -14.30 -27.57 22.60
CA PHE A 301 -14.08 -27.72 21.16
C PHE A 301 -13.77 -29.18 20.77
N VAL A 302 -14.54 -30.10 21.31
CA VAL A 302 -14.40 -31.53 21.01
C VAL A 302 -14.91 -31.80 19.59
N ASP A 303 -14.11 -32.50 18.78
CA ASP A 303 -14.44 -32.81 17.38
C ASP A 303 -15.09 -34.19 17.18
N GLY A 304 -15.24 -34.99 18.23
CA GLY A 304 -15.89 -36.30 18.19
C GLY A 304 -16.05 -36.97 19.55
N TYR A 305 -16.69 -38.13 19.58
CA TYR A 305 -16.90 -38.88 20.83
C TYR A 305 -15.71 -39.79 21.15
N PHE A 306 -15.30 -39.76 22.40
CA PHE A 306 -14.31 -40.70 22.91
C PHE A 306 -14.92 -42.08 23.17
N LEU A 307 -14.17 -43.13 22.88
CA LEU A 307 -14.57 -44.52 23.15
C LEU A 307 -14.26 -44.89 24.61
N ILE A 308 -15.20 -45.57 25.27
CA ILE A 308 -14.97 -46.09 26.62
C ILE A 308 -13.86 -47.15 26.55
N GLY A 309 -12.88 -47.03 27.45
CA GLY A 309 -11.69 -47.87 27.51
C GLY A 309 -10.53 -47.40 26.61
N GLU A 310 -10.71 -46.36 25.79
CA GLU A 310 -9.62 -45.88 24.95
C GLU A 310 -8.58 -45.07 25.71
N ARG A 311 -7.35 -45.03 25.19
CA ARG A 311 -6.29 -44.18 25.70
C ARG A 311 -6.43 -42.78 25.11
N ILE A 312 -6.47 -41.77 25.98
CA ILE A 312 -6.39 -40.36 25.62
C ILE A 312 -5.01 -39.82 25.98
N THR A 313 -4.40 -39.05 25.08
CA THR A 313 -3.04 -38.52 25.22
C THR A 313 -3.01 -37.00 25.06
N GLY A 314 -2.36 -36.31 25.99
CA GLY A 314 -2.08 -34.86 25.88
C GLY A 314 -0.91 -34.62 24.94
N VAL A 315 -1.11 -33.81 23.89
CA VAL A 315 -0.13 -33.64 22.81
C VAL A 315 1.14 -32.91 23.27
N THR A 316 1.05 -32.01 24.25
CA THR A 316 2.19 -31.24 24.75
C THR A 316 2.85 -31.92 25.94
N SER A 317 2.05 -32.42 26.88
CA SER A 317 2.50 -33.03 28.13
C SER A 317 2.96 -34.48 27.96
N GLY A 318 2.52 -35.17 26.89
CA GLY A 318 2.78 -36.59 26.66
C GLY A 318 2.14 -37.53 27.70
N ARG A 319 1.27 -36.99 28.57
CA ARG A 319 0.57 -37.77 29.60
C ARG A 319 -0.65 -38.45 29.00
N TYR A 320 -1.01 -39.61 29.55
CA TYR A 320 -2.16 -40.37 29.08
C TYR A 320 -3.01 -40.92 30.21
N PHE A 321 -4.29 -41.10 29.92
CA PHE A 321 -5.27 -41.74 30.78
C PHE A 321 -6.22 -42.61 29.95
N PHE A 322 -7.00 -43.46 30.61
CA PHE A 322 -8.03 -44.27 29.96
C PHE A 322 -9.41 -43.69 30.23
N VAL A 323 -10.27 -43.67 29.22
CA VAL A 323 -11.64 -43.19 29.34
C VAL A 323 -12.47 -44.23 30.09
N SER A 324 -12.98 -43.90 31.27
CA SER A 324 -13.88 -44.77 32.04
C SER A 324 -15.36 -44.46 31.72
N SER A 325 -15.69 -43.17 31.65
CA SER A 325 -16.99 -42.67 31.20
C SER A 325 -16.88 -41.21 30.78
N TYR A 326 -17.91 -40.66 30.14
CA TYR A 326 -17.96 -39.23 29.83
C TYR A 326 -19.38 -38.67 30.01
N ASN A 327 -19.45 -37.35 30.22
CA ASN A 327 -20.69 -36.59 30.29
C ASN A 327 -20.53 -35.31 29.44
N ILE A 328 -21.62 -34.89 28.80
CA ILE A 328 -21.69 -33.67 28.01
C ILE A 328 -22.62 -32.73 28.78
N GLY A 329 -22.02 -31.72 29.41
CA GLY A 329 -22.76 -30.66 30.13
C GLY A 329 -23.41 -29.67 29.18
#